data_AF-A0A1Q3V2T7-F1
#
_entry.id   AF-A0A1Q3V2T7-F1
#
_cell.length_a   1.000
_cell.length_b   1.000
_cell.length_c   1.000
_cell.angle_alpha   90.00
_cell.angle_beta   90.00
_cell.angle_gamma   90.00
#
_symmetry.space_group_name_H-M   'P 1'
#
loop_
_entity.id
_entity.type
_entity.pdbx_description
1 polymer ?
#
loop_
_entity_poly.entity_id
_entity_poly.type
_entity_poly.pdbx_seq_one_letter_code
_entity_poly.pdbx_strand_id
1 'polypeptide(L)'
;MKLTGFTEIEVDSGPYGGVSVEVFEIKPDEKEVELKATQEVFAALDDFSGEERHRAESFCLSFFKRAGDASAVKYVASRWLRNPDQAKEYALYLIRFASDETHCAVIDAMLVASADDMIDYQWAWAAFLMRSMKSVSTDLLTLAFAKFKDGSQHEVVRSLLTYTVCRHGSPQRKKEVRDSYGASPLLVQLAIIHSGAHFTSGERSALMKTAETHGDLQALMCEAFKAEQKA
;
A
#
# COMPACT_ATOMS: atom_id res chain seq x y z
N MET A 1 -27.05 -20.36 -1.95
CA MET A 1 -27.03 -19.29 -2.96
C MET A 1 -26.97 -19.92 -4.34
N LYS A 2 -27.84 -19.56 -5.29
CA LYS A 2 -27.78 -20.12 -6.66
C LYS A 2 -26.70 -19.37 -7.45
N LEU A 3 -25.61 -20.06 -7.78
CA LEU A 3 -24.51 -19.56 -8.60
C LEU A 3 -24.80 -19.70 -10.10
N THR A 4 -25.84 -20.45 -10.47
CA THR A 4 -26.21 -20.74 -11.85
C THR A 4 -27.40 -19.89 -12.27
N GLY A 5 -27.22 -19.17 -13.39
CA GLY A 5 -28.31 -18.52 -14.12
C GLY A 5 -28.86 -19.44 -15.20
N PHE A 6 -30.12 -19.22 -15.57
CA PHE A 6 -30.74 -19.88 -16.72
C PHE A 6 -31.19 -18.82 -17.70
N THR A 7 -30.95 -19.04 -18.98
CA THR A 7 -31.53 -18.20 -20.05
C THR A 7 -32.43 -19.07 -20.91
N GLU A 8 -33.65 -18.58 -21.11
CA GLU A 8 -34.62 -19.16 -22.03
C GLU A 8 -34.42 -18.53 -23.40
N ILE A 9 -34.21 -19.36 -24.40
CA ILE A 9 -34.19 -18.93 -25.80
C ILE A 9 -35.38 -19.58 -26.49
N GLU A 10 -36.26 -18.76 -27.05
CA GLU A 10 -37.32 -19.23 -27.94
C GLU A 10 -36.69 -19.59 -29.28
N VAL A 11 -36.72 -20.88 -29.60
CA VAL A 11 -36.24 -21.43 -30.87
C VAL A 11 -37.46 -21.82 -31.69
N ASP A 12 -37.56 -21.26 -32.90
CA ASP A 12 -38.63 -21.58 -33.85
C ASP A 12 -38.45 -23.01 -34.37
N SER A 13 -39.36 -23.92 -34.03
CA SER A 13 -39.20 -25.35 -34.22
C SER A 13 -39.54 -25.83 -35.64
N GLY A 14 -39.41 -24.95 -36.64
CA GLY A 14 -39.62 -25.26 -38.06
C GLY A 14 -41.02 -24.90 -38.60
N PRO A 15 -41.34 -25.30 -39.85
CA PRO A 15 -42.37 -24.69 -40.71
C PRO A 15 -43.83 -24.82 -40.25
N TYR A 16 -44.07 -25.45 -39.10
CA TYR A 16 -45.40 -25.62 -38.50
C TYR A 16 -45.64 -24.77 -37.23
N GLY A 17 -44.74 -23.82 -36.92
CA GLY A 17 -45.01 -22.74 -35.95
C GLY A 17 -45.02 -23.15 -34.47
N GLY A 18 -44.22 -24.16 -34.09
CA GLY A 18 -43.99 -24.47 -32.69
C GLY A 18 -42.88 -23.59 -32.11
N VAL A 19 -43.13 -22.96 -30.96
CA VAL A 19 -42.06 -22.31 -30.18
C VAL A 19 -41.55 -23.33 -29.18
N SER A 20 -40.30 -23.77 -29.32
CA SER A 20 -39.62 -24.56 -28.30
C SER A 20 -38.75 -23.64 -27.45
N VAL A 21 -38.90 -23.71 -26.12
CA VAL A 21 -38.05 -22.99 -25.18
C VAL A 21 -36.88 -23.89 -24.80
N GLU A 22 -35.69 -23.53 -25.24
CA GLU A 22 -34.47 -24.19 -24.79
C GLU A 22 -33.91 -23.43 -23.57
N VAL A 23 -33.75 -24.15 -22.46
CA VAL A 23 -33.18 -23.62 -21.21
C VAL A 23 -31.68 -23.90 -21.21
N PHE A 24 -30.87 -22.86 -21.35
CA PHE A 24 -29.42 -22.98 -21.29
C PHE A 24 -28.91 -22.67 -19.88
N GLU A 25 -28.12 -23.59 -19.33
CA GLU A 25 -27.39 -23.36 -18.07
C GLU A 25 -26.20 -22.45 -18.34
N ILE A 26 -26.21 -21.25 -17.75
CA ILE A 26 -25.04 -20.38 -17.77
C ILE A 26 -24.06 -20.92 -16.74
N LYS A 27 -22.95 -21.49 -17.22
CA LYS A 27 -21.82 -21.84 -16.34
C LYS A 27 -21.37 -20.57 -15.62
N PRO A 28 -21.29 -20.58 -14.28
CA PRO A 28 -20.83 -19.42 -13.53
C PRO A 28 -19.39 -19.08 -13.92
N ASP A 29 -19.07 -17.79 -13.91
CA ASP A 29 -17.69 -17.34 -14.06
C ASP A 29 -16.85 -17.93 -12.93
N GLU A 30 -15.84 -18.72 -13.29
CA GLU A 30 -14.93 -19.39 -12.35
C GLU A 30 -14.29 -18.38 -11.38
N LYS A 31 -13.96 -17.17 -11.85
CA LYS A 31 -13.38 -16.12 -11.00
C LYS A 31 -14.38 -15.58 -9.97
N GLU A 32 -15.65 -15.49 -10.34
CA GLU A 32 -16.71 -15.05 -9.43
C GLU A 32 -16.97 -16.12 -8.36
N VAL A 33 -16.92 -17.41 -8.75
CA VAL A 33 -17.04 -18.54 -7.82
C VAL A 33 -15.87 -18.56 -6.84
N GLU A 34 -14.63 -18.43 -7.33
CA GLU A 34 -13.44 -18.37 -6.48
C GLU A 34 -13.49 -17.21 -5.49
N LEU A 35 -13.92 -16.01 -5.94
CA LEU A 35 -14.04 -14.85 -5.07
C LEU A 35 -15.05 -15.08 -3.96
N LYS A 36 -16.25 -15.58 -4.29
CA LYS A 36 -17.28 -15.89 -3.29
C LYS A 36 -16.83 -16.96 -2.32
N ALA A 37 -16.21 -18.04 -2.79
CA ALA A 37 -15.66 -19.08 -1.92
C ALA A 37 -14.62 -18.50 -0.95
N THR A 38 -13.75 -17.60 -1.43
CA THR A 38 -12.76 -16.93 -0.59
C THR A 38 -13.41 -16.00 0.44
N GLN A 39 -14.47 -15.27 0.06
CA GLN A 39 -15.25 -14.45 0.99
C GLN A 39 -15.88 -15.28 2.11
N GLU A 40 -16.41 -16.47 1.80
CA GLU A 40 -16.95 -17.41 2.80
C GLU A 40 -15.86 -17.92 3.76
N VAL A 41 -14.68 -18.30 3.23
CA VAL A 41 -13.52 -18.67 4.08
C VAL A 41 -13.10 -17.51 4.98
N PHE A 42 -13.10 -16.29 4.45
CA PHE A 42 -12.77 -15.10 5.22
C PHE A 42 -13.79 -14.80 6.33
N ALA A 43 -15.07 -14.98 6.05
CA ALA A 43 -16.14 -14.83 7.04
C ALA A 43 -16.03 -15.88 8.16
N ALA A 44 -15.52 -17.07 7.85
CA ALA A 44 -15.25 -18.15 8.81
C ALA A 44 -13.88 -18.05 9.49
N LEU A 45 -13.15 -16.93 9.39
CA LEU A 45 -11.79 -16.83 9.96
C LEU A 45 -11.71 -17.10 11.46
N ASP A 46 -12.79 -16.82 12.19
CA ASP A 46 -12.86 -17.04 13.63
C ASP A 46 -13.06 -18.52 14.00
N ASP A 47 -13.40 -19.38 13.05
CA ASP A 47 -13.48 -20.83 13.25
C ASP A 47 -12.10 -21.50 13.23
N PHE A 48 -11.09 -20.84 12.67
CA PHE A 48 -9.70 -21.30 12.67
C PHE A 48 -8.93 -20.77 13.88
N SER A 49 -7.87 -21.49 14.27
CA SER A 49 -7.01 -21.08 15.39
C SER A 49 -5.52 -21.13 15.04
N GLY A 50 -4.73 -20.31 15.75
CA GLY A 50 -3.28 -20.29 15.63
C GLY A 50 -2.76 -20.14 14.19
N GLU A 51 -1.87 -21.04 13.79
CA GLU A 51 -1.23 -21.04 12.47
C GLU A 51 -2.20 -21.28 11.32
N GLU A 52 -3.27 -22.04 11.55
CA GLU A 52 -4.29 -22.28 10.53
C GLU A 52 -5.04 -21.00 10.19
N ARG A 53 -5.42 -20.23 11.22
CA ARG A 53 -6.04 -18.92 11.03
C ARG A 53 -5.15 -17.99 10.24
N HIS A 54 -3.87 -17.91 10.60
CA HIS A 54 -2.91 -17.07 9.90
C HIS A 54 -2.81 -17.48 8.42
N ARG A 55 -2.65 -18.77 8.12
CA ARG A 55 -2.57 -19.25 6.72
C ARG A 55 -3.85 -18.97 5.93
N ALA A 56 -5.02 -19.16 6.54
CA ALA A 56 -6.31 -18.85 5.92
C ALA A 56 -6.44 -17.34 5.64
N GLU A 57 -6.09 -16.50 6.61
CA GLU A 57 -6.08 -15.04 6.47
C GLU A 57 -5.15 -14.61 5.34
N SER A 58 -3.91 -15.12 5.32
CA SER A 58 -2.93 -14.79 4.28
C SER A 58 -3.40 -15.18 2.88
N PHE A 59 -3.97 -16.38 2.77
CA PHE A 59 -4.57 -16.85 1.52
C PHE A 59 -5.67 -15.90 1.04
N CYS A 60 -6.62 -15.55 1.93
CA CYS A 60 -7.72 -14.65 1.60
C CYS A 60 -7.24 -13.26 1.20
N LEU A 61 -6.31 -12.65 1.95
CA LEU A 61 -5.80 -11.30 1.66
C LEU A 61 -5.04 -11.25 0.33
N SER A 62 -4.25 -12.28 0.03
CA SER A 62 -3.57 -12.41 -1.27
C SER A 62 -4.56 -12.48 -2.43
N PHE A 63 -5.62 -13.26 -2.28
CA PHE A 63 -6.67 -13.38 -3.30
C PHE A 63 -7.45 -12.07 -3.46
N PHE A 64 -7.92 -11.46 -2.36
CA PHE A 64 -8.66 -10.20 -2.39
C PHE A 64 -7.86 -9.08 -3.02
N LYS A 65 -6.56 -8.97 -2.71
CA LYS A 65 -5.65 -8.03 -3.38
C LYS A 65 -5.67 -8.20 -4.89
N ARG A 66 -5.57 -9.44 -5.39
CA ARG A 66 -5.56 -9.77 -6.81
C ARG A 66 -6.91 -9.50 -7.48
N ALA A 67 -8.00 -9.83 -6.80
CA ALA A 67 -9.36 -9.58 -7.26
C ALA A 67 -9.78 -8.11 -7.17
N GLY A 68 -9.06 -7.28 -6.41
CA GLY A 68 -9.46 -5.91 -6.11
C GLY A 68 -10.65 -5.84 -5.14
N ASP A 69 -10.83 -6.85 -4.31
CA ASP A 69 -11.88 -6.92 -3.30
C ASP A 69 -11.44 -6.19 -2.02
N ALA A 70 -12.18 -5.15 -1.62
CA ALA A 70 -11.85 -4.31 -0.47
C ALA A 70 -12.54 -4.74 0.85
N SER A 71 -13.28 -5.85 0.87
CA SER A 71 -14.08 -6.31 2.01
C SER A 71 -13.27 -6.45 3.30
N ALA A 72 -11.98 -6.81 3.20
CA ALA A 72 -11.10 -6.97 4.35
C ALA A 72 -10.42 -5.67 4.84
N VAL A 73 -10.62 -4.50 4.21
CA VAL A 73 -9.91 -3.26 4.59
C VAL A 73 -10.13 -2.89 6.05
N LYS A 74 -11.40 -2.87 6.51
CA LYS A 74 -11.73 -2.55 7.90
C LYS A 74 -11.21 -3.60 8.89
N TYR A 75 -11.25 -4.86 8.48
CA TYR A 75 -10.73 -5.97 9.28
C TYR A 75 -9.22 -5.81 9.50
N VAL A 76 -8.45 -5.63 8.42
CA VAL A 76 -7.01 -5.40 8.48
C VAL A 76 -6.69 -4.17 9.31
N ALA A 77 -7.46 -3.08 9.13
CA ALA A 77 -7.28 -1.87 9.91
C ALA A 77 -7.44 -2.08 11.42
N SER A 78 -8.39 -2.91 11.84
CA SER A 78 -8.61 -3.23 13.25
C SER A 78 -7.54 -4.15 13.86
N ARG A 79 -6.78 -4.86 13.01
CA ARG A 79 -5.77 -5.85 13.41
C ARG A 79 -4.34 -5.31 13.32
N TRP A 80 -4.11 -4.24 12.58
CA TRP A 80 -2.79 -3.67 12.31
C TRP A 80 -1.88 -3.58 13.54
N LEU A 81 -2.37 -3.00 14.64
CA LEU A 81 -1.59 -2.86 15.86
C LEU A 81 -1.45 -4.18 16.64
N ARG A 82 -2.49 -5.02 16.61
CA ARG A 82 -2.57 -6.28 17.39
C ARG A 82 -1.69 -7.38 16.83
N ASN A 83 -1.40 -7.33 15.53
CA ASN A 83 -0.70 -8.37 14.79
C ASN A 83 0.53 -7.76 14.07
N PRO A 84 1.55 -7.30 14.81
CA PRO A 84 2.70 -6.60 14.23
C PRO A 84 3.50 -7.45 13.24
N ASP A 85 3.54 -8.76 13.43
CA ASP A 85 4.20 -9.72 12.54
C ASP A 85 3.55 -9.76 11.14
N GLN A 86 2.25 -9.47 11.04
CA GLN A 86 1.49 -9.46 9.79
C GLN A 86 1.53 -8.12 9.03
N ALA A 87 2.23 -7.10 9.56
CA ALA A 87 2.25 -5.74 8.98
C ALA A 87 2.63 -5.70 7.49
N LYS A 88 3.54 -6.57 7.04
CA LYS A 88 3.90 -6.72 5.62
C LYS A 88 2.71 -7.11 4.77
N GLU A 89 2.03 -8.18 5.15
CA GLU A 89 0.90 -8.72 4.40
C GLU A 89 -0.25 -7.72 4.36
N TYR A 90 -0.55 -7.14 5.52
CA TYR A 90 -1.55 -6.09 5.66
C TYR A 90 -1.24 -4.89 4.76
N ALA A 91 -0.01 -4.37 4.78
CA ALA A 91 0.38 -3.26 3.90
C ALA A 91 0.29 -3.64 2.42
N LEU A 92 0.72 -4.84 2.03
CA LEU A 92 0.67 -5.30 0.65
C LEU A 92 -0.76 -5.44 0.12
N TYR A 93 -1.71 -5.83 0.95
CA TYR A 93 -3.13 -5.84 0.62
C TYR A 93 -3.68 -4.39 0.52
N LEU A 94 -3.46 -3.57 1.56
CA LEU A 94 -3.99 -2.21 1.65
C LEU A 94 -3.48 -1.27 0.55
N ILE A 95 -2.25 -1.46 0.04
CA ILE A 95 -1.69 -0.67 -1.07
C ILE A 95 -2.61 -0.67 -2.29
N ARG A 96 -3.35 -1.76 -2.55
CA ARG A 96 -4.27 -1.84 -3.68
C ARG A 96 -5.39 -0.80 -3.60
N PHE A 97 -5.74 -0.38 -2.39
CA PHE A 97 -6.87 0.51 -2.09
C PHE A 97 -6.43 1.89 -1.60
N ALA A 98 -5.14 2.11 -1.37
CA ALA A 98 -4.59 3.36 -0.84
C ALA A 98 -4.81 4.59 -1.75
N SER A 99 -5.21 4.41 -3.01
CA SER A 99 -5.56 5.49 -3.93
C SER A 99 -7.05 5.84 -3.96
N ASP A 100 -7.92 4.97 -3.43
CA ASP A 100 -9.34 5.24 -3.29
C ASP A 100 -9.60 6.10 -2.05
N GLU A 101 -10.37 7.18 -2.17
CA GLU A 101 -10.52 8.18 -1.10
C GLU A 101 -11.14 7.59 0.17
N THR A 102 -12.12 6.70 0.03
CA THR A 102 -12.81 6.08 1.17
C THR A 102 -11.86 5.16 1.93
N HIS A 103 -11.14 4.28 1.23
CA HIS A 103 -10.21 3.35 1.86
C HIS A 103 -8.94 4.06 2.36
N CYS A 104 -8.47 5.09 1.66
CA CYS A 104 -7.34 5.92 2.07
C CYS A 104 -7.61 6.57 3.43
N ALA A 105 -8.82 7.09 3.68
CA ALA A 105 -9.18 7.66 4.98
C ALA A 105 -9.17 6.61 6.11
N VAL A 106 -9.62 5.38 5.85
CA VAL A 106 -9.56 4.27 6.83
C VAL A 106 -8.11 3.90 7.14
N ILE A 107 -7.26 3.80 6.12
CA ILE A 107 -5.83 3.51 6.27
C ILE A 107 -5.14 4.61 7.06
N ASP A 108 -5.43 5.88 6.76
CA ASP A 108 -4.86 7.03 7.45
C ASP A 108 -5.22 7.00 8.95
N ALA A 109 -6.52 6.87 9.25
CA ALA A 109 -7.02 6.80 10.62
C ALA A 109 -6.41 5.62 11.41
N MET A 110 -6.25 4.45 10.77
CA MET A 110 -5.57 3.30 11.35
C MET A 110 -4.13 3.63 11.76
N LEU A 111 -3.37 4.25 10.86
CA LEU A 111 -1.97 4.59 11.11
C LEU A 111 -1.82 5.64 12.20
N VAL A 112 -2.68 6.67 12.21
CA VAL A 112 -2.71 7.70 13.26
C VAL A 112 -3.02 7.05 14.61
N ALA A 113 -4.07 6.24 14.69
CA ALA A 113 -4.48 5.60 15.94
C ALA A 113 -3.46 4.60 16.50
N SER A 114 -2.59 4.05 15.64
CA SER A 114 -1.58 3.05 16.03
C SER A 114 -0.19 3.66 16.26
N ALA A 115 0.01 4.96 16.00
CA ALA A 115 1.34 5.56 15.82
C ALA A 115 2.27 5.43 17.04
N ASP A 116 1.73 5.56 18.24
CA ASP A 116 2.51 5.59 19.48
C ASP A 116 3.01 4.20 19.88
N ASP A 117 2.26 3.14 19.54
CA ASP A 117 2.54 1.77 19.93
C ASP A 117 3.17 0.91 18.81
N MET A 118 3.27 1.45 17.60
CA MET A 118 3.89 0.74 16.47
C MET A 118 5.39 0.51 16.70
N ILE A 119 5.82 -0.74 16.50
CA ILE A 119 7.25 -1.08 16.43
C ILE A 119 7.85 -0.69 15.08
N ASP A 120 9.18 -0.64 14.99
CA ASP A 120 9.91 -0.24 13.77
C ASP A 120 9.51 -1.03 12.52
N TYR A 121 9.24 -2.33 12.67
CA TYR A 121 8.77 -3.17 11.57
C TYR A 121 7.42 -2.69 11.02
N GLN A 122 6.46 -2.35 11.89
CA GLN A 122 5.17 -1.77 11.47
C GLN A 122 5.38 -0.39 10.84
N TRP A 123 6.23 0.46 11.43
CA TRP A 123 6.54 1.77 10.87
C TRP A 123 7.17 1.69 9.47
N ALA A 124 8.03 0.71 9.19
CA ALA A 124 8.60 0.49 7.87
C ALA A 124 7.50 0.17 6.84
N TRP A 125 6.56 -0.72 7.19
CA TRP A 125 5.44 -1.06 6.30
C TRP A 125 4.38 0.03 6.21
N ALA A 126 4.17 0.81 7.27
CA ALA A 126 3.36 2.03 7.24
C ALA A 126 3.96 3.06 6.26
N ALA A 127 5.27 3.28 6.31
CA ALA A 127 5.96 4.17 5.38
C ALA A 127 5.85 3.69 3.93
N PHE A 128 5.96 2.37 3.71
CA PHE A 128 5.74 1.77 2.39
C PHE A 128 4.30 1.96 1.90
N LEU A 129 3.31 1.79 2.77
CA LEU A 129 1.90 2.01 2.46
C LEU A 129 1.62 3.49 2.13
N MET A 130 2.17 4.43 2.91
CA MET A 130 2.02 5.87 2.70
C MET A 130 2.55 6.33 1.32
N ARG A 131 3.56 5.64 0.76
CA ARG A 131 4.05 5.93 -0.59
C ARG A 131 2.99 5.69 -1.68
N SER A 132 2.05 4.78 -1.45
CA SER A 132 0.94 4.48 -2.36
C SER A 132 -0.32 5.31 -2.10
N MET A 133 -0.36 6.07 -1.01
CA MET A 133 -1.50 6.90 -0.67
C MET A 133 -1.59 8.12 -1.59
N LYS A 134 -2.82 8.44 -2.03
CA LYS A 134 -3.08 9.62 -2.86
C LYS A 134 -2.88 10.91 -2.04
N SER A 135 -3.35 10.90 -0.81
CA SER A 135 -3.23 11.97 0.18
C SER A 135 -2.89 11.38 1.53
N VAL A 136 -2.22 12.18 2.37
CA VAL A 136 -1.87 11.84 3.75
C VAL A 136 -2.37 12.99 4.62
N SER A 137 -3.06 12.67 5.71
CA SER A 137 -3.59 13.66 6.64
C SER A 137 -2.48 14.48 7.30
N THR A 138 -2.83 15.67 7.77
CA THR A 138 -1.88 16.53 8.50
C THR A 138 -1.34 15.85 9.74
N ASP A 139 -2.18 15.07 10.44
CA ASP A 139 -1.81 14.38 11.67
C ASP A 139 -0.81 13.26 11.39
N LEU A 140 -1.13 12.38 10.43
CA LEU A 140 -0.23 11.29 10.03
C LEU A 140 1.10 11.83 9.51
N LEU A 141 1.07 12.90 8.72
CA LEU A 141 2.27 13.53 8.20
C LEU A 141 3.11 14.20 9.32
N THR A 142 2.46 14.69 10.38
CA THR A 142 3.14 15.24 11.55
C THR A 142 3.84 14.13 12.34
N LEU A 143 3.18 13.00 12.54
CA LEU A 143 3.75 11.81 13.17
C LEU A 143 4.92 11.24 12.35
N ALA A 144 4.75 11.07 11.04
CA ALA A 144 5.80 10.64 10.13
C ALA A 144 7.03 11.56 10.18
N PHE A 145 6.81 12.88 10.24
CA PHE A 145 7.90 13.85 10.35
C PHE A 145 8.60 13.78 11.72
N ALA A 146 7.85 13.61 12.80
CA ALA A 146 8.43 13.42 14.13
C ALA A 146 9.33 12.17 14.18
N LYS A 147 8.84 11.04 13.65
CA LYS A 147 9.61 9.78 13.57
C LYS A 147 10.83 9.89 12.65
N PHE A 148 10.76 10.67 11.57
CA PHE A 148 11.93 10.97 10.73
C PHE A 148 13.02 11.74 11.50
N LYS A 149 12.62 12.74 12.31
CA LYS A 149 13.54 13.60 13.08
C LYS A 149 14.13 12.91 14.31
N ASP A 150 13.44 11.91 14.84
CA ASP A 150 13.90 11.17 16.01
C ASP A 150 15.18 10.39 15.69
N GLY A 151 16.29 10.80 16.32
CA GLY A 151 17.58 10.15 16.14
C GLY A 151 17.66 8.73 16.73
N SER A 152 16.74 8.37 17.63
CA SER A 152 16.63 7.03 18.21
C SER A 152 15.88 6.05 17.30
N GLN A 153 15.10 6.56 16.35
CA GLN A 153 14.36 5.76 15.38
C GLN A 153 15.34 5.06 14.41
N HIS A 154 15.10 3.77 14.14
CA HIS A 154 15.95 3.00 13.24
C HIS A 154 16.07 3.63 11.84
N GLU A 155 17.28 3.62 11.27
CA GLU A 155 17.61 4.36 10.05
C GLU A 155 16.76 3.94 8.84
N VAL A 156 16.38 2.67 8.75
CA VAL A 156 15.47 2.14 7.71
C VAL A 156 14.12 2.85 7.76
N VAL A 157 13.51 2.98 8.94
CA VAL A 157 12.23 3.67 9.10
C VAL A 157 12.37 5.14 8.68
N ARG A 158 13.41 5.82 9.18
CA ARG A 158 13.68 7.23 8.83
C ARG A 158 13.88 7.41 7.32
N SER A 159 14.60 6.50 6.67
CA SER A 159 14.81 6.53 5.22
C SER A 159 13.52 6.34 4.43
N LEU A 160 12.64 5.44 4.86
CA LEU A 160 11.36 5.19 4.19
C LEU A 160 10.40 6.37 4.37
N LEU A 161 10.35 6.94 5.57
CA LEU A 161 9.52 8.12 5.88
C LEU A 161 9.99 9.39 5.14
N THR A 162 11.27 9.47 4.77
CA THR A 162 11.83 10.59 3.99
C THR A 162 11.01 10.83 2.72
N TYR A 163 10.63 9.78 2.00
CA TYR A 163 9.82 9.91 0.78
C TYR A 163 8.46 10.52 1.08
N THR A 164 7.74 10.01 2.08
CA THR A 164 6.41 10.49 2.47
C THR A 164 6.45 11.96 2.86
N VAL A 165 7.43 12.35 3.68
CA VAL A 165 7.62 13.74 4.10
C VAL A 165 7.97 14.63 2.90
N CYS A 166 8.82 14.19 1.99
CA CYS A 166 9.19 15.00 0.82
C CYS A 166 8.05 15.14 -0.20
N ARG A 167 7.25 14.09 -0.40
CA ARG A 167 6.13 14.09 -1.34
C ARG A 167 4.96 14.93 -0.84
N HIS A 168 4.54 14.71 0.40
CA HIS A 168 3.32 15.30 0.97
C HIS A 168 3.58 16.50 1.91
N GLY A 169 4.84 16.70 2.33
CA GLY A 169 5.25 17.78 3.23
C GLY A 169 5.09 19.19 2.69
N SER A 170 4.96 20.14 3.62
CA SER A 170 5.09 21.56 3.33
C SER A 170 6.51 21.90 2.87
N PRO A 171 6.72 23.03 2.16
CA PRO A 171 8.07 23.48 1.77
C PRO A 171 9.05 23.54 2.94
N GLN A 172 8.59 23.91 4.13
CA GLN A 172 9.40 23.95 5.35
C GLN A 172 9.87 22.54 5.78
N ARG A 173 8.98 21.54 5.77
CA ARG A 173 9.36 20.14 6.09
C ARG A 173 10.36 19.58 5.08
N LYS A 174 10.17 19.87 3.78
CA LYS A 174 11.10 19.48 2.71
C LYS A 174 12.48 20.11 2.90
N LYS A 175 12.51 21.39 3.27
CA LYS A 175 13.74 22.09 3.63
C LYS A 175 14.45 21.44 4.82
N GLU A 176 13.73 21.15 5.92
CA GLU A 176 14.32 20.49 7.09
C GLU A 176 14.89 19.10 6.77
N VAL A 177 14.19 18.31 5.94
CA VAL A 177 14.70 17.01 5.48
C VAL A 177 16.01 17.19 4.69
N ARG A 178 16.04 18.10 3.72
CA ARG A 178 17.25 18.36 2.92
C ARG A 178 18.41 18.85 3.81
N ASP A 179 18.15 19.81 4.67
CA ASP A 179 19.18 20.44 5.51
C ASP A 179 19.76 19.42 6.53
N SER A 180 19.04 18.34 6.84
CA SER A 180 19.54 17.23 7.67
C SER A 180 20.51 16.27 6.97
N TYR A 181 20.71 16.40 5.65
CA TYR A 181 21.50 15.46 4.83
C TYR A 181 22.87 15.14 5.44
N GLY A 182 23.68 16.16 5.74
CA GLY A 182 25.06 15.95 6.20
C GLY A 182 25.18 15.27 7.56
N ALA A 183 24.16 15.39 8.42
CA ALA A 183 24.14 14.80 9.76
C ALA A 183 23.42 13.43 9.80
N SER A 184 22.85 13.00 8.68
CA SER A 184 22.03 11.79 8.61
C SER A 184 22.87 10.54 8.34
N PRO A 185 22.44 9.35 8.81
CA PRO A 185 23.04 8.07 8.42
C PRO A 185 23.00 7.84 6.90
N LEU A 186 23.87 6.99 6.39
CA LEU A 186 24.02 6.72 4.95
C LEU A 186 22.68 6.38 4.28
N LEU A 187 21.88 5.49 4.86
CA LEU A 187 20.62 5.08 4.25
C LEU A 187 19.62 6.24 4.12
N VAL A 188 19.59 7.13 5.12
CA VAL A 188 18.76 8.33 5.11
C VAL A 188 19.30 9.35 4.08
N GLN A 189 20.62 9.51 3.98
CA GLN A 189 21.24 10.35 2.94
C GLN A 189 20.83 9.91 1.53
N LEU A 190 20.89 8.61 1.23
CA LEU A 190 20.48 8.05 -0.07
C LEU A 190 18.98 8.30 -0.33
N ALA A 191 18.12 8.17 0.68
CA ALA A 191 16.71 8.47 0.56
C ALA A 191 16.41 9.96 0.33
N ILE A 192 17.21 10.87 0.92
CA ILE A 192 17.12 12.31 0.66
C ILE A 192 17.50 12.62 -0.79
N ILE A 193 18.57 12.00 -1.31
CA ILE A 193 18.98 12.13 -2.72
C ILE A 193 17.85 11.66 -3.65
N HIS A 194 17.29 10.47 -3.41
CA HIS A 194 16.15 9.94 -4.16
C HIS A 194 14.96 10.91 -4.12
N SER A 195 14.68 11.50 -2.96
CA SER A 195 13.56 12.41 -2.77
C SER A 195 13.76 13.77 -3.45
N GLY A 196 14.92 13.98 -4.09
CA GLY A 196 15.25 15.17 -4.87
C GLY A 196 14.22 15.57 -5.92
N ALA A 197 13.42 14.62 -6.44
CA ALA A 197 12.32 14.89 -7.37
C ALA A 197 11.22 15.79 -6.78
N HIS A 198 11.13 15.90 -5.45
CA HIS A 198 10.14 16.71 -4.75
C HIS A 198 10.67 18.08 -4.30
N PHE A 199 11.93 18.40 -4.59
CA PHE A 199 12.54 19.70 -4.34
C PHE A 199 12.47 20.59 -5.57
N THR A 200 12.64 21.90 -5.37
CA THR A 200 12.79 22.82 -6.51
C THR A 200 14.10 22.56 -7.26
N SER A 201 14.19 23.00 -8.52
CA SER A 201 15.38 22.75 -9.36
C SER A 201 16.68 23.26 -8.73
N GLY A 202 16.65 24.42 -8.07
CA GLY A 202 17.82 24.99 -7.40
C GLY A 202 18.25 24.18 -6.17
N GLU A 203 17.29 23.82 -5.31
CA GLU A 203 17.55 23.00 -4.12
C GLU A 203 18.09 21.62 -4.48
N ARG A 204 17.50 20.99 -5.50
CA ARG A 204 17.94 19.72 -6.04
C ARG A 204 19.37 19.80 -6.58
N SER A 205 19.68 20.82 -7.38
CA SER A 205 21.03 20.99 -7.95
C SER A 205 22.10 21.18 -6.87
N ALA A 206 21.79 21.96 -5.82
CA ALA A 206 22.69 22.16 -4.69
C ALA A 206 22.92 20.87 -3.88
N LEU A 207 21.84 20.11 -3.62
CA LEU A 207 21.92 18.80 -2.97
C LEU A 207 22.81 17.83 -3.76
N MET A 208 22.58 17.67 -5.06
CA MET A 208 23.33 16.73 -5.90
C MET A 208 24.83 17.08 -5.94
N LYS A 209 25.17 18.38 -6.10
CA LYS A 209 26.56 18.83 -6.07
C LYS A 209 27.27 18.48 -4.76
N THR A 210 26.56 18.56 -3.63
CA THR A 210 27.10 18.21 -2.31
C THR A 210 27.22 16.70 -2.15
N ALA A 211 26.22 15.95 -2.63
CA ALA A 211 26.14 14.51 -2.48
C ALA A 211 27.17 13.75 -3.33
N GLU A 212 27.43 14.21 -4.55
CA GLU A 212 28.42 13.62 -5.46
C GLU A 212 29.84 13.58 -4.88
N THR A 213 30.18 14.52 -4.01
CA THR A 213 31.51 14.57 -3.38
C THR A 213 31.58 13.87 -2.02
N HIS A 214 30.46 13.31 -1.52
CA HIS A 214 30.37 12.78 -0.16
C HIS A 214 30.78 11.30 -0.06
N GLY A 215 30.66 10.54 -1.16
CA GLY A 215 31.07 9.13 -1.22
C GLY A 215 30.56 8.42 -2.48
N ASP A 216 31.12 7.24 -2.76
CA ASP A 216 30.84 6.47 -3.98
C ASP A 216 29.36 6.08 -4.12
N LEU A 217 28.73 5.68 -3.02
CA LEU A 217 27.31 5.31 -3.03
C LEU A 217 26.39 6.52 -3.27
N GLN A 218 26.72 7.67 -2.69
CA GLN A 218 25.98 8.91 -2.91
C GLN A 218 26.15 9.39 -4.35
N ALA A 219 27.36 9.34 -4.90
CA ALA A 219 27.64 9.64 -6.30
C ALA A 219 26.85 8.74 -7.25
N LEU A 220 26.88 7.42 -7.02
CA LEU A 220 26.10 6.44 -7.79
C LEU A 220 24.60 6.72 -7.72
N MET A 221 24.09 7.08 -6.54
CA MET A 221 22.68 7.42 -6.36
C MET A 221 22.30 8.71 -7.10
N CYS A 222 23.18 9.72 -7.11
CA CYS A 222 22.99 10.94 -7.89
C CYS A 222 22.96 10.66 -9.40
N GLU A 223 23.83 9.77 -9.90
CA GLU A 223 23.83 9.34 -11.30
C GLU A 223 22.55 8.60 -11.67
N ALA A 224 22.14 7.62 -10.85
CA ALA A 224 20.90 6.88 -11.05
C ALA A 224 19.68 7.82 -11.09
N PHE A 225 19.60 8.76 -10.16
CA PHE A 225 18.54 9.77 -10.14
C PHE A 225 18.52 10.62 -11.43
N LYS A 226 19.68 11.07 -11.92
CA LYS A 226 19.77 11.85 -13.16
C LYS A 226 19.36 11.05 -14.39
N ALA A 227 19.64 9.74 -14.41
CA ALA A 227 19.24 8.85 -15.50
C ALA A 227 17.72 8.67 -15.54
N GLU A 228 17.08 8.48 -14.39
CA GLU A 228 15.62 8.32 -14.27
C GLU A 228 14.87 9.57 -14.76
N GLN A 229 15.40 10.78 -14.52
CA GLN A 229 14.78 12.03 -14.97
C GLN A 229 14.85 12.27 -16.50
N LYS A 230 15.68 11.50 -17.21
CA LYS A 230 15.83 11.61 -18.68
C LYS A 230 15.00 10.58 -19.44
N ALA A 231 14.53 9.54 -18.77
CA ALA A 231 13.68 8.49 -19.34
C ALA A 231 12.20 8.93 -19.34
#